data_AF-A0AAI9T5E4-F1
#
_entry.id   AF-A0AAI9T5E4-F1
#
_cell.length_a   1.000
_cell.length_b   1.000
_cell.length_c   1.000
_cell.angle_alpha   90.00
_cell.angle_beta   90.00
_cell.angle_gamma   90.00
#
_symmetry.space_group_name_H-M   'P 1'
#
loop_
_entity.id
_entity.type
_entity.pdbx_description
1 polymer ?
#
loop_
_entity_poly.entity_id
_entity_poly.type
_entity_poly.pdbx_seq_one_letter_code
_entity_poly.pdbx_strand_id
1 'polypeptide(L)'
;MIESEGITENVESWRTDVVSRIMKELPPERVMFEAADPKVFNWYIREFGIDVNLFVDHSQIVQLTCLRSGIWGTADTWGKIASFRP
;
A
#
# COMPACT_ATOMS: atom_id res chain seq x y z
N MET A 1 13.73 -2.75 0.18
CA MET A 1 12.40 -3.28 0.55
C MET A 1 12.38 -3.35 2.08
N ILE A 2 11.25 -2.96 2.68
CA ILE A 2 11.03 -2.88 4.12
C ILE A 2 9.99 -3.94 4.47
N GLU A 3 10.37 -4.86 5.34
CA GLU A 3 9.51 -5.95 5.81
C GLU A 3 8.35 -5.41 6.65
N SER A 4 7.26 -6.16 6.68
CA SER A 4 6.04 -5.79 7.43
C SER A 4 6.14 -6.09 8.93
N GLU A 5 7.10 -6.93 9.34
CA GLU A 5 7.42 -7.26 10.72
C GLU A 5 7.78 -6.01 11.54
N GLY A 6 7.09 -5.82 12.66
CA GLY A 6 7.28 -4.64 13.53
C GLY A 6 6.59 -3.37 13.02
N ILE A 7 5.91 -3.41 11.87
CA ILE A 7 5.12 -2.30 11.31
C ILE A 7 3.64 -2.63 11.29
N THR A 8 3.26 -3.67 10.55
CA THR A 8 1.87 -4.15 10.43
C THR A 8 1.70 -5.58 10.92
N GLU A 9 2.80 -6.35 10.99
CA GLU A 9 2.86 -7.70 11.56
C GLU A 9 3.60 -7.68 12.90
N ASN A 10 3.25 -8.59 13.82
CA ASN A 10 3.88 -8.74 15.15
C ASN A 10 3.83 -7.47 16.01
N VAL A 11 2.77 -6.68 15.88
CA VAL A 11 2.53 -5.46 16.67
C VAL A 11 1.10 -5.42 17.22
N GLU A 12 0.92 -4.82 18.40
CA GLU A 12 -0.42 -4.61 18.99
C GLU A 12 -1.24 -3.58 18.20
N SER A 13 -0.57 -2.60 17.58
CA SER A 13 -1.17 -1.57 16.74
C SER A 13 -0.22 -1.20 15.60
N TRP A 14 -0.78 -0.88 14.43
CA TRP A 14 0.01 -0.54 13.26
C TRP A 14 0.85 0.72 13.48
N ARG A 15 2.15 0.62 13.17
CA ARG A 15 3.12 1.71 13.30
C ARG A 15 3.14 2.63 12.08
N THR A 16 1.99 3.24 11.81
CA THR A 16 1.81 4.17 10.68
C THR A 16 2.68 5.42 10.79
N ASP A 17 3.10 5.78 12.00
CA ASP A 17 4.07 6.84 12.30
C ASP A 17 5.44 6.55 11.67
N VAL A 18 5.88 5.28 11.73
CA VAL A 18 7.16 4.83 11.16
C VAL A 18 7.10 4.91 9.63
N VAL A 19 6.04 4.40 9.03
CA VAL A 19 5.83 4.47 7.57
C VAL A 19 5.82 5.93 7.09
N SER A 20 5.07 6.79 7.77
CA SER A 20 4.98 8.22 7.43
C SER A 20 6.33 8.92 7.50
N ARG A 21 7.14 8.59 8.51
CA ARG A 21 8.50 9.13 8.64
C ARG A 21 9.39 8.65 7.50
N ILE A 22 9.34 7.37 7.14
CA ILE A 22 10.14 6.82 6.04
C ILE A 22 9.76 7.49 4.70
N MET A 23 8.46 7.59 4.41
CA MET A 23 7.96 8.23 3.19
C MET A 23 8.28 9.72 3.10
N LYS A 24 8.53 10.39 4.24
CA LYS A 24 8.95 11.79 4.29
C LYS A 24 10.45 11.96 4.03
N GLU A 25 11.28 11.06 4.55
CA GLU A 25 12.74 11.21 4.55
C GLU A 25 13.41 10.55 3.33
N LEU A 26 12.76 9.59 2.68
CA LEU A 26 13.31 8.86 1.53
C LEU A 26 12.49 9.09 0.25
N PRO A 27 13.14 9.08 -0.94
CA PRO A 27 12.42 9.16 -2.21
C PRO A 27 11.48 7.96 -2.40
N PRO A 28 10.16 8.16 -2.64
CA PRO A 28 9.17 7.09 -2.73
C PRO A 28 9.50 6.00 -3.76
N GLU A 29 10.09 6.39 -4.90
CA GLU A 29 10.48 5.49 -5.99
C GLU A 29 11.62 4.53 -5.61
N ARG A 30 12.34 4.79 -4.52
CA ARG A 30 13.42 3.93 -4.00
C ARG A 30 13.00 3.11 -2.78
N VAL A 31 11.79 3.30 -2.29
CA VAL A 31 11.25 2.60 -1.14
C VAL A 31 10.20 1.62 -1.62
N MET A 32 10.14 0.44 -0.99
CA MET A 32 9.14 -0.58 -1.23
C MET A 32 8.79 -1.22 0.10
N PHE A 33 7.49 -1.37 0.40
CA PHE A 33 7.00 -1.99 1.63
C PHE A 33 6.39 -3.35 1.35
N GLU A 34 6.65 -4.32 2.20
CA GLU A 34 5.90 -5.57 2.22
C GLU A 34 4.45 -5.30 2.67
N ALA A 35 3.50 -5.87 1.91
CA ALA A 35 2.08 -5.72 2.14
C ALA A 35 1.32 -7.00 1.78
N ALA A 36 1.66 -8.12 2.43
CA ALA A 36 1.14 -9.44 2.13
C ALA A 36 -0.30 -9.71 2.62
N ASP A 37 -1.07 -8.69 3.04
CA ASP A 37 -2.50 -8.80 3.39
C ASP A 37 -3.31 -7.72 2.64
N PRO A 38 -4.50 -8.05 2.10
CA PRO A 38 -5.37 -7.09 1.44
C PRO A 38 -5.67 -5.79 2.18
N LYS A 39 -5.81 -5.83 3.50
CA LYS A 39 -6.03 -4.63 4.32
C LYS A 39 -4.79 -3.74 4.33
N VAL A 40 -3.60 -4.34 4.32
CA VAL A 40 -2.32 -3.61 4.38
C VAL A 40 -2.06 -2.89 3.07
N PHE A 41 -2.09 -3.57 1.92
CA PHE A 41 -1.86 -2.88 0.63
C PHE A 41 -2.96 -1.86 0.31
N ASN A 42 -4.19 -2.10 0.78
CA ASN A 42 -5.28 -1.13 0.63
C ASN A 42 -5.00 0.15 1.42
N TRP A 43 -4.54 0.01 2.67
CA TRP A 43 -4.12 1.15 3.49
C TRP A 43 -2.99 1.95 2.82
N TYR A 44 -1.95 1.29 2.31
CA TYR A 44 -0.85 1.97 1.62
C TYR A 44 -1.32 2.76 0.39
N ILE A 45 -2.16 2.15 -0.45
CA ILE A 45 -2.71 2.83 -1.65
C ILE A 45 -3.58 4.02 -1.27
N ARG A 46 -4.36 3.92 -0.19
CA ARG A 46 -5.21 5.00 0.30
C ARG A 46 -4.43 6.17 0.86
N GLU A 47 -3.36 5.92 1.61
CA GLU A 47 -2.57 6.98 2.25
C GLU A 47 -1.54 7.61 1.31
N PHE A 48 -0.91 6.82 0.44
CA PHE A 48 0.24 7.26 -0.37
C PHE A 48 -0.02 7.25 -1.88
N GLY A 49 -1.20 6.83 -2.31
CA GLY A 49 -1.62 6.81 -3.71
C GLY A 49 -1.30 5.50 -4.44
N ILE A 50 -1.81 5.38 -5.67
CA ILE A 50 -1.71 4.16 -6.49
C ILE A 50 -0.31 3.82 -6.97
N ASP A 51 0.70 4.63 -6.64
CA ASP A 51 2.08 4.50 -7.13
C ASP A 51 3.08 4.08 -6.07
N VAL A 52 2.62 3.90 -4.82
CA VAL A 52 3.44 3.31 -3.77
C VAL A 52 3.98 1.94 -4.21
N ASN A 53 5.26 1.66 -4.00
CA ASN A 53 5.83 0.36 -4.36
C ASN A 53 5.53 -0.65 -3.25
N LEU A 54 4.90 -1.76 -3.63
CA LEU A 54 4.53 -2.82 -2.69
C LEU A 54 5.11 -4.15 -3.12
N PHE A 55 5.66 -4.87 -2.15
CA PHE A 55 6.00 -6.28 -2.27
C PHE A 55 4.79 -7.10 -1.77
N VAL A 56 4.21 -7.91 -2.64
CA VAL A 56 3.00 -8.70 -2.37
C VAL A 56 3.17 -10.14 -2.87
N ASP A 57 2.38 -11.06 -2.34
CA ASP A 57 2.38 -12.43 -2.83
C ASP A 57 1.74 -12.52 -4.24
N HIS A 58 2.19 -13.50 -5.02
CA HIS A 58 1.71 -13.77 -6.39
C HIS A 58 0.18 -13.92 -6.46
N SER A 59 -0.41 -14.51 -5.42
CA SER A 59 -1.85 -14.73 -5.31
C SER A 59 -2.68 -13.43 -5.21
N GLN A 60 -2.05 -12.32 -4.84
CA GLN A 60 -2.71 -11.03 -4.56
C GLN A 60 -2.62 -10.04 -5.72
N ILE A 61 -1.85 -10.35 -6.76
CA ILE A 61 -1.56 -9.44 -7.88
C ILE A 61 -2.85 -8.94 -8.55
N VAL A 62 -3.84 -9.81 -8.78
CA VAL A 62 -5.11 -9.42 -9.43
C VAL A 62 -5.84 -8.39 -8.57
N GLN A 63 -5.97 -8.65 -7.26
CA GLN A 63 -6.68 -7.75 -6.35
C GLN A 63 -5.99 -6.39 -6.24
N LEU A 64 -4.65 -6.38 -6.09
CA LEU A 64 -3.86 -5.16 -6.04
C LEU A 64 -4.02 -4.34 -7.33
N THR A 65 -3.99 -5.01 -8.48
CA THR A 65 -4.15 -4.36 -9.79
C THR A 65 -5.53 -3.74 -9.94
N CYS A 66 -6.59 -4.48 -9.61
CA CYS A 66 -7.95 -3.95 -9.66
C CYS A 66 -8.15 -2.76 -8.71
N LEU A 67 -7.50 -2.78 -7.53
CA LEU A 67 -7.53 -1.66 -6.59
C LEU A 67 -6.84 -0.41 -7.16
N ARG A 68 -5.64 -0.54 -7.76
CA ARG A 68 -4.93 0.58 -8.41
C ARG A 68 -5.68 1.15 -9.61
N SER A 69 -6.46 0.32 -10.29
CA SER A 69 -7.33 0.71 -11.39
C SER A 69 -8.66 1.32 -10.93
N GLY A 70 -8.92 1.40 -9.62
CA GLY A 70 -10.16 1.94 -9.05
C GLY A 70 -11.40 1.07 -9.27
N ILE A 71 -11.22 -0.19 -9.69
CA ILE A 71 -12.30 -1.18 -9.96
C ILE A 71 -12.37 -2.26 -8.88
N TRP A 72 -11.79 -2.00 -7.70
CA TRP A 72 -11.88 -2.83 -6.52
C TRP A 72 -11.73 -1.99 -5.25
N GLY A 73 -12.18 -2.55 -4.12
CA GLY A 73 -11.96 -2.01 -2.79
C GLY A 73 -13.25 -1.61 -2.08
N THR A 74 -13.11 -0.81 -1.04
CA THR A 74 -14.19 -0.38 -0.14
C THR A 74 -14.72 1.00 -0.54
N ALA A 75 -15.73 1.52 0.17
CA ALA A 75 -16.39 2.79 -0.16
C ALA A 75 -15.44 4.00 -0.22
N ASP A 76 -14.30 3.92 0.46
CA ASP A 76 -13.23 4.91 0.49
C ASP A 76 -12.23 4.77 -0.66
N THR A 77 -12.18 3.64 -1.37
CA THR A 77 -11.20 3.40 -2.44
C THR A 77 -11.83 3.18 -3.82
N TRP A 78 -12.97 2.50 -3.90
CA TRP A 78 -13.68 2.21 -5.15
C TRP A 78 -14.04 3.49 -5.90
N GLY A 79 -13.58 3.61 -7.16
CA GLY A 79 -13.83 4.77 -8.03
C GLY A 79 -13.23 6.10 -7.53
N LYS A 80 -12.48 6.10 -6.43
CA LYS A 80 -11.89 7.31 -5.81
C LYS A 80 -10.38 7.36 -5.95
N ILE A 81 -9.73 6.19 -5.94
CA ILE A 81 -8.28 6.07 -5.98
C ILE A 81 -7.90 5.47 -7.33
N ALA A 82 -7.90 6.31 -8.36
CA ALA A 82 -7.42 5.97 -9.69
C ALA A 82 -6.75 7.19 -10.30
N SER A 83 -5.63 6.98 -11.00
CA SER A 83 -5.01 8.01 -11.82
C SER A 83 -5.23 7.66 -13.28
N PHE A 84 -5.87 8.55 -14.03
CA PHE A 84 -5.91 8.43 -15.48
C PHE A 84 -4.57 8.95 -16.03
N ARG A 85 -3.76 8.06 -16.59
CA ARG A 85 -2.54 8.47 -17.30
C ARG A 85 -2.85 8.61 -18.80
N PRO A 86 -2.25 9.59 -19.49
CA PRO A 86 -2.41 9.76 -20.95
C PRO A 86 -2.02 8.51 -21.74
#